data_AF-A0A0D5LR12-F1
#
_entry.id   AF-A0A0D5LR12-F1
#
_cell.length_a   1.000
_cell.length_b   1.000
_cell.length_c   1.000
_cell.angle_alpha   90.00
_cell.angle_beta   90.00
_cell.angle_gamma   90.00
#
_symmetry.space_group_name_H-M   'P 1'
#
loop_
_entity.id
_entity.type
_entity.pdbx_description
1 polymer ?
#
loop_
_entity_poly.entity_id
_entity_poly.type
_entity_poly.pdbx_seq_one_letter_code
_entity_poly.pdbx_strand_id
1 'polypeptide(L)'
;MPHIKAFVINVASNTYRRDHFMAQAERLGMPVTVFDAVTPQTMDMSELRYDEGRARRFTGRPMMETEKACALSHLSLWRALQRDEIADYYLILEDDAVIARDIAAVLAEIDLAPIDFLKLSGKKERPMRVVSELASGARLVRYAFGPLDTAAYLVSRRGAERLAAYCTQLFTPLDLMMDRSYDHGVPVYGVMPYPVHAEFCMDPEHPLFSDIGTRGKFADDITLLERITVRLHRIVGSVKRQLSALMLRFSSAP
;
A
#
# COMPACT_ATOMS: atom_id res chain seq x y z
N MET A 1 -1.33 5.56 24.31
CA MET A 1 -1.70 5.09 22.96
C MET A 1 -0.96 5.94 21.96
N PRO A 2 -0.40 5.37 20.89
CA PRO A 2 0.32 6.15 19.89
C PRO A 2 -0.60 7.18 19.23
N HIS A 3 -0.05 8.32 18.86
CA HIS A 3 -0.80 9.39 18.19
C HIS A 3 -0.93 9.09 16.70
N ILE A 4 -2.15 8.80 16.25
CA ILE A 4 -2.47 8.48 14.86
C ILE A 4 -3.11 9.69 14.20
N LYS A 5 -2.57 10.13 13.04
CA LYS A 5 -3.26 11.05 12.13
C LYS A 5 -3.75 10.28 10.92
N ALA A 6 -4.97 10.55 10.45
CA ALA A 6 -5.54 9.87 9.30
C ALA A 6 -5.62 10.80 8.09
N PHE A 7 -5.24 10.27 6.92
CA PHE A 7 -5.28 10.96 5.64
C PHE A 7 -6.01 10.13 4.60
N VAL A 8 -6.84 10.78 3.80
CA VAL A 8 -7.41 10.18 2.58
C VAL A 8 -6.77 10.84 1.36
N ILE A 9 -6.18 10.04 0.49
CA ILE A 9 -5.64 10.48 -0.80
C ILE A 9 -6.80 10.58 -1.78
N ASN A 10 -7.03 11.79 -2.31
CA ASN A 10 -8.07 12.05 -3.29
C ASN A 10 -7.54 12.99 -4.38
N VAL A 11 -7.86 12.72 -5.63
CA VAL A 11 -7.59 13.68 -6.71
C VAL A 11 -8.55 14.86 -6.53
N ALA A 12 -8.02 16.07 -6.36
CA ALA A 12 -8.79 17.26 -5.97
C ALA A 12 -10.01 17.57 -6.87
N SER A 13 -9.95 17.21 -8.15
CA SER A 13 -11.08 17.37 -9.09
C SER A 13 -12.20 16.34 -8.91
N ASN A 14 -11.94 15.20 -8.25
CA ASN A 14 -12.94 14.16 -7.98
C ASN A 14 -13.66 14.43 -6.66
N THR A 15 -14.55 15.43 -6.69
CA THR A 15 -15.36 15.81 -5.53
C THR A 15 -16.34 14.71 -5.12
N TYR A 16 -16.84 13.89 -6.06
CA TYR A 16 -17.75 12.80 -5.74
C TYR A 16 -17.11 11.76 -4.82
N ARG A 17 -15.93 11.22 -5.18
CA ARG A 17 -15.21 10.24 -4.35
C ARG A 17 -14.85 10.82 -2.99
N ARG A 18 -14.38 12.07 -2.97
CA ARG A 18 -14.08 12.79 -1.73
C ARG A 18 -15.31 12.87 -0.83
N ASP A 19 -16.42 13.40 -1.33
CA ASP A 19 -17.61 13.64 -0.53
C ASP A 19 -18.23 12.30 -0.08
N HIS A 20 -18.19 11.26 -0.92
CA HIS A 20 -18.60 9.91 -0.58
C HIS A 20 -17.76 9.34 0.58
N PHE A 21 -16.43 9.40 0.49
CA PHE A 21 -15.53 8.95 1.54
C PHE A 21 -15.70 9.76 2.83
N MET A 22 -15.78 11.09 2.74
CA MET A 22 -15.90 11.96 3.91
C MET A 22 -17.23 11.75 4.65
N ALA A 23 -18.33 11.51 3.94
CA ALA A 23 -19.61 11.14 4.56
C ALA A 23 -19.51 9.81 5.32
N GLN A 24 -18.72 8.85 4.83
CA GLN A 24 -18.42 7.62 5.58
C GLN A 24 -17.58 7.91 6.82
N ALA A 25 -16.51 8.68 6.70
CA ALA A 25 -15.65 9.05 7.83
C ALA A 25 -16.42 9.78 8.93
N GLU A 26 -17.30 10.71 8.56
CA GLU A 26 -18.18 11.43 9.49
C GLU A 26 -19.14 10.49 10.24
N ARG A 27 -19.80 9.56 9.54
CA ARG A 27 -20.67 8.54 10.17
C ARG A 27 -19.93 7.65 11.17
N LEU A 28 -18.64 7.41 10.94
CA LEU A 28 -17.78 6.63 11.82
C LEU A 28 -17.15 7.46 12.94
N GLY A 29 -17.36 8.78 12.95
CA GLY A 29 -16.69 9.69 13.88
C GLY A 29 -15.16 9.66 13.74
N MET A 30 -14.65 9.34 12.55
CA MET A 30 -13.22 9.22 12.26
C MET A 30 -12.69 10.53 11.70
N PRO A 31 -11.86 11.29 12.45
CA PRO A 31 -11.24 12.50 11.93
C PRO A 31 -10.22 12.15 10.85
N VAL A 32 -10.47 12.58 9.61
CA VAL A 32 -9.58 12.36 8.47
C VAL A 32 -9.31 13.68 7.77
N THR A 33 -8.05 13.90 7.37
CA THR A 33 -7.65 15.03 6.54
C THR A 33 -7.55 14.60 5.08
N VAL A 34 -8.08 15.39 4.16
CA VAL A 34 -7.88 15.15 2.72
C VAL A 34 -6.44 15.53 2.36
N PHE A 35 -5.75 14.61 1.69
CA PHE A 35 -4.48 14.86 1.03
C PHE A 35 -4.73 14.94 -0.48
N ASP A 36 -4.42 16.09 -1.08
CA ASP A 36 -4.53 16.27 -2.53
C ASP A 36 -3.54 15.35 -3.23
N ALA A 37 -4.07 14.37 -3.97
CA ALA A 37 -3.26 13.41 -4.69
C ALA A 37 -2.38 14.10 -5.72
N VAL A 38 -1.14 13.61 -5.84
CA VAL A 38 -0.27 13.93 -6.97
C VAL A 38 -0.89 13.30 -8.21
N THR A 39 -1.02 14.08 -9.28
CA THR A 39 -1.51 13.64 -10.59
C THR A 39 -0.38 13.71 -11.61
N PRO A 40 -0.51 13.08 -12.79
CA PRO A 40 0.48 13.24 -13.86
C PRO A 40 0.82 14.71 -14.20
N GLN A 41 -0.14 15.63 -13.99
CA GLN A 41 0.02 17.06 -14.27
C GLN A 41 0.76 17.82 -13.16
N THR A 42 0.64 17.37 -11.90
CA THR A 42 1.29 18.02 -10.73
C THR A 42 2.56 17.30 -10.27
N MET A 43 2.91 16.21 -10.94
CA MET A 43 4.02 15.34 -10.56
C MET A 43 5.38 16.05 -10.66
N ASP A 44 6.10 16.08 -9.55
CA ASP A 44 7.53 16.40 -9.52
C ASP A 44 8.36 15.13 -9.25
N MET A 45 9.23 14.79 -10.19
CA MET A 45 10.10 13.61 -10.12
C MET A 45 11.44 13.90 -9.42
N SER A 46 11.68 15.12 -8.93
CA SER A 46 12.91 15.49 -8.22
C SER A 46 13.19 14.55 -7.03
N GLU A 47 12.13 14.10 -6.36
CA GLU A 47 12.22 13.21 -5.21
C GLU A 47 11.87 11.74 -5.53
N LEU A 48 11.74 11.34 -6.81
CA LEU A 48 11.45 9.97 -7.24
C LEU A 48 12.29 9.59 -8.45
N ARG A 49 13.11 8.53 -8.32
CA ARG A 49 13.91 8.01 -9.42
C ARG A 49 13.22 6.81 -10.06
N TYR A 50 12.63 7.02 -11.23
CA TYR A 50 12.02 5.95 -12.01
C TYR A 50 13.06 5.26 -12.92
N ASP A 51 13.20 3.95 -12.78
CA ASP A 51 14.07 3.11 -13.62
C ASP A 51 13.21 2.29 -14.59
N GLU A 52 12.99 2.86 -15.78
CA GLU A 52 12.20 2.21 -16.83
C GLU A 52 12.83 0.89 -17.31
N GLY A 53 14.15 0.86 -17.47
CA GLY A 53 14.84 -0.34 -17.96
C GLY A 53 14.64 -1.52 -17.01
N ARG A 54 14.70 -1.26 -15.69
CA ARG A 54 14.35 -2.24 -14.66
C ARG A 54 12.87 -2.57 -14.67
N ALA A 55 11.98 -1.59 -14.84
CA ALA A 55 10.54 -1.84 -14.88
C ALA A 55 10.15 -2.77 -16.03
N ARG A 56 10.71 -2.54 -17.22
CA ARG A 56 10.54 -3.41 -18.40
C ARG A 56 11.06 -4.81 -18.15
N ARG A 57 12.25 -4.96 -17.57
CA ARG A 57 12.83 -6.27 -17.23
C ARG A 57 12.09 -6.99 -16.11
N PHE A 58 11.43 -6.26 -15.22
CA PHE A 58 10.76 -6.82 -14.04
C PHE A 58 9.28 -7.15 -14.30
N THR A 59 8.51 -6.18 -14.80
CA THR A 59 7.07 -6.33 -15.06
C THR A 59 6.76 -6.66 -16.51
N GLY A 60 7.66 -6.33 -17.43
CA GLY A 60 7.43 -6.47 -18.87
C GLY A 60 6.90 -5.20 -19.54
N ARG A 61 6.84 -4.08 -18.81
CA ARG A 61 6.32 -2.81 -19.32
C ARG A 61 6.87 -1.63 -18.49
N PRO A 62 6.92 -0.41 -19.07
CA PRO A 62 7.13 0.78 -18.27
C PRO A 62 5.96 1.01 -17.31
N MET A 63 6.14 1.84 -16.28
CA MET A 63 5.05 2.31 -15.44
C MET A 63 4.26 3.43 -16.12
N MET A 64 2.96 3.49 -15.87
CA MET A 64 2.11 4.60 -16.30
C MET A 64 2.42 5.86 -15.47
N GLU A 65 2.16 7.05 -16.01
CA GLU A 65 2.29 8.28 -15.23
C GLU A 65 1.37 8.28 -14.01
N THR A 66 0.16 7.73 -14.11
CA THR A 66 -0.76 7.59 -12.98
C THR A 66 -0.24 6.66 -11.88
N GLU A 67 0.48 5.58 -12.23
CA GLU A 67 1.14 4.71 -11.24
C GLU A 67 2.30 5.42 -10.54
N LYS A 68 3.05 6.27 -11.25
CA LYS A 68 4.13 7.08 -10.65
C LYS A 68 3.57 8.19 -9.75
N ALA A 69 2.49 8.84 -10.16
CA ALA A 69 1.80 9.87 -9.40
C ALA A 69 1.16 9.31 -8.10
N CYS A 70 0.52 8.13 -8.19
CA CYS A 70 0.07 7.38 -7.02
C CYS A 70 1.24 7.09 -6.06
N ALA A 71 2.37 6.59 -6.58
CA ALA A 71 3.56 6.33 -5.75
C ALA A 71 4.05 7.60 -5.02
N LEU A 72 4.09 8.73 -5.72
CA LEU A 72 4.51 10.02 -5.15
C LEU A 72 3.54 10.53 -4.07
N SER A 73 2.24 10.29 -4.19
CA SER A 73 1.25 10.69 -3.18
C SER A 73 1.54 10.03 -1.82
N HIS A 74 1.77 8.71 -1.82
CA HIS A 74 2.13 8.00 -0.59
C HIS A 74 3.53 8.38 -0.07
N LEU A 75 4.53 8.52 -0.96
CA LEU A 75 5.88 8.95 -0.56
C LEU A 75 5.85 10.34 0.11
N SER A 76 4.98 11.23 -0.37
CA SER A 76 4.79 12.57 0.20
C SER A 76 4.24 12.49 1.62
N LEU A 77 3.23 11.65 1.86
CA LEU A 77 2.70 11.40 3.20
C LEU A 77 3.73 10.73 4.12
N TRP A 78 4.54 9.79 3.63
CA TRP A 78 5.61 9.17 4.42
C TRP A 78 6.68 10.18 4.83
N ARG A 79 7.07 11.08 3.93
CA ARG A 79 8.01 12.17 4.23
C ARG A 79 7.40 13.20 5.17
N ALA A 80 6.11 13.48 5.04
CA ALA A 80 5.39 14.34 5.98
C ALA A 80 5.39 13.74 7.39
N LEU A 81 5.12 12.43 7.54
CA LEU A 81 5.19 11.75 8.84
C LEU A 81 6.60 11.79 9.45
N GLN A 82 7.66 11.67 8.64
CA GLN A 82 9.04 11.80 9.14
C GLN A 82 9.32 13.17 9.77
N ARG A 83 8.65 14.22 9.29
CA ARG A 83 8.78 15.61 9.75
C ARG A 83 7.71 16.02 10.76
N ASP A 84 6.67 15.21 10.97
CA ASP A 84 5.61 15.49 11.93
C ASP A 84 6.15 15.34 13.35
N GLU A 85 6.04 16.33 14.22
CA GLU A 85 6.57 16.26 15.59
C GLU A 85 5.61 15.59 16.58
N ILE A 86 4.35 15.40 16.19
CA ILE A 86 3.27 14.95 17.07
C ILE A 86 2.83 13.53 16.74
N ALA A 87 2.72 13.20 15.44
CA ALA A 87 2.23 11.88 15.03
C ALA A 87 3.29 10.79 15.14
N ASP A 88 2.88 9.65 15.68
CA ASP A 88 3.66 8.41 15.67
C ASP A 88 3.37 7.58 14.40
N TYR A 89 2.13 7.65 13.94
CA TYR A 89 1.61 6.89 12.81
C TYR A 89 0.76 7.76 11.90
N TYR A 90 0.81 7.46 10.60
CA TYR A 90 -0.24 7.84 9.66
C TYR A 90 -1.08 6.64 9.30
N LEU A 91 -2.41 6.79 9.42
CA LEU A 91 -3.39 5.97 8.73
C LEU A 91 -3.60 6.59 7.35
N ILE A 92 -3.20 5.90 6.30
CA ILE A 92 -3.32 6.37 4.92
C ILE A 92 -4.40 5.54 4.24
N LEU A 93 -5.41 6.24 3.69
CA LEU A 93 -6.51 5.65 2.94
C LEU A 93 -6.56 6.21 1.51
N GLU A 94 -7.11 5.44 0.58
CA GLU A 94 -7.56 5.92 -0.73
C GLU A 94 -9.05 6.27 -0.67
N ASP A 95 -9.49 7.14 -1.57
CA ASP A 95 -10.87 7.64 -1.63
C ASP A 95 -11.91 6.62 -2.15
N ASP A 96 -11.49 5.44 -2.62
CA ASP A 96 -12.35 4.27 -2.87
C ASP A 96 -12.38 3.26 -1.73
N ALA A 97 -11.80 3.58 -0.57
CA ALA A 97 -11.86 2.70 0.58
C ALA A 97 -13.26 2.70 1.22
N VAL A 98 -13.81 1.50 1.39
CA VAL A 98 -15.01 1.20 2.19
C VAL A 98 -14.56 0.69 3.55
N ILE A 99 -14.98 1.36 4.61
CA ILE A 99 -14.47 1.20 5.97
C ILE A 99 -15.54 0.53 6.83
N ALA A 100 -15.16 -0.57 7.49
CA ALA A 100 -16.00 -1.26 8.45
C ALA A 100 -16.25 -0.40 9.69
N ARG A 101 -17.43 -0.56 10.30
CA ARG A 101 -17.87 0.29 11.43
C ARG A 101 -17.02 0.16 12.68
N ASP A 102 -16.32 -0.95 12.83
CA ASP A 102 -15.56 -1.35 14.01
C ASP A 102 -14.06 -1.09 13.89
N ILE A 103 -13.57 -0.44 12.82
CA ILE A 103 -12.14 -0.20 12.61
C ILE A 103 -11.44 0.44 13.82
N ALA A 104 -12.07 1.42 14.46
CA ALA A 104 -11.49 2.11 15.62
C ALA A 104 -11.38 1.18 16.84
N ALA A 105 -12.39 0.32 17.06
CA ALA A 105 -12.38 -0.64 18.15
C ALA A 105 -11.28 -1.68 17.92
N VAL A 106 -11.21 -2.24 16.71
CA VAL A 106 -10.17 -3.20 16.31
C VAL A 106 -8.77 -2.63 16.47
N LEU A 107 -8.53 -1.39 16.02
CA LEU A 107 -7.23 -0.74 16.16
C LEU A 107 -6.85 -0.45 17.62
N ALA A 108 -7.83 -0.18 18.49
CA ALA A 108 -7.57 0.06 19.91
C ALA A 108 -7.12 -1.19 20.68
N GLU A 109 -7.39 -2.39 20.15
CA GLU A 109 -6.96 -3.66 20.73
C GLU A 109 -5.53 -4.07 20.34
N ILE A 110 -4.94 -3.40 19.35
CA ILE A 110 -3.63 -3.74 18.82
C ILE A 110 -2.56 -2.91 19.54
N ASP A 111 -1.56 -3.58 20.13
CA ASP A 111 -0.32 -2.91 20.51
C ASP A 111 0.47 -2.57 19.23
N LEU A 112 0.35 -1.32 18.80
CA LEU A 112 1.02 -0.81 17.61
C LEU A 112 2.50 -0.54 17.85
N ALA A 113 2.99 -0.39 19.08
CA ALA A 113 4.37 0.01 19.34
C ALA A 113 5.46 -0.82 18.61
N PRO A 114 5.34 -2.16 18.47
CA PRO A 114 6.30 -2.96 17.71
C PRO A 114 6.04 -3.00 16.18
N ILE A 115 4.96 -2.40 15.69
CA ILE A 115 4.48 -2.58 14.31
C ILE A 115 4.81 -1.34 13.47
N ASP A 116 5.72 -1.47 12.52
CA ASP A 116 6.04 -0.36 11.61
C ASP A 116 5.07 -0.21 10.43
N PHE A 117 4.41 -1.30 10.04
CA PHE A 117 3.59 -1.34 8.85
C PHE A 117 2.46 -2.37 8.99
N LEU A 118 1.22 -1.89 8.98
CA LEU A 118 0.00 -2.67 9.20
C LEU A 118 -0.99 -2.43 8.06
N LYS A 119 -1.23 -3.47 7.26
CA LYS A 119 -2.24 -3.48 6.19
C LYS A 119 -3.65 -3.62 6.78
N LEU A 120 -4.56 -2.74 6.37
CA LEU A 120 -5.98 -2.78 6.73
C LEU A 120 -6.86 -3.20 5.56
N SER A 121 -6.27 -3.28 4.37
CA SER A 121 -6.83 -3.85 3.14
C SER A 121 -5.86 -4.88 2.54
N GLY A 122 -6.39 -5.72 1.64
CA GLY A 122 -5.59 -6.62 0.81
C GLY A 122 -6.40 -7.21 -0.34
N LYS A 123 -5.75 -7.51 -1.47
CA LYS A 123 -6.36 -8.13 -2.67
C LYS A 123 -6.02 -9.61 -2.86
N LYS A 124 -5.04 -10.13 -2.14
CA LYS A 124 -4.54 -11.51 -2.29
C LYS A 124 -4.38 -12.19 -0.94
N GLU A 125 -4.83 -13.44 -0.89
CA GLU A 125 -4.45 -14.34 0.18
C GLU A 125 -2.95 -14.63 0.14
N ARG A 126 -2.29 -14.50 1.28
CA ARG A 126 -0.85 -14.69 1.45
C ARG A 126 -0.57 -15.62 2.62
N PRO A 127 0.56 -16.36 2.60
CA PRO A 127 1.03 -17.06 3.78
C PRO A 127 1.19 -16.08 4.94
N MET A 128 0.53 -16.39 6.05
CA MET A 128 0.49 -15.55 7.25
C MET A 128 0.51 -16.41 8.51
N ARG A 129 0.90 -15.79 9.63
CA ARG A 129 0.84 -16.36 10.98
C ARG A 129 0.00 -15.43 11.85
N VAL A 130 -0.87 -16.00 12.69
CA VAL A 130 -1.57 -15.22 13.72
C VAL A 130 -0.58 -14.79 14.79
N VAL A 131 -0.56 -13.49 15.08
CA VAL A 131 0.25 -12.88 16.13
C VAL A 131 -0.55 -12.83 17.43
N SER A 132 -1.81 -12.38 17.34
CA SER A 132 -2.75 -12.39 18.45
C SER A 132 -4.20 -12.46 17.95
N GLU A 133 -5.06 -13.05 18.76
CA GLU A 133 -6.52 -12.94 18.65
C GLU A 133 -6.96 -11.64 19.34
N LEU A 134 -7.91 -10.92 18.74
CA LEU A 134 -8.49 -9.71 19.30
C LEU A 134 -9.85 -10.07 19.94
N ALA A 135 -10.25 -9.36 21.00
CA ALA A 135 -11.54 -9.49 21.67
C ALA A 135 -12.73 -9.22 20.74
N SER A 136 -12.55 -8.39 19.70
CA SER A 136 -13.53 -8.22 18.61
C SER A 136 -13.75 -9.48 17.75
N GLY A 137 -12.91 -10.51 17.90
CA GLY A 137 -12.90 -11.70 17.03
C GLY A 137 -12.08 -11.54 15.75
N ALA A 138 -11.50 -10.36 15.54
CA ALA A 138 -10.48 -10.14 14.52
C ALA A 138 -9.13 -10.72 14.96
N ARG A 139 -8.19 -10.81 14.02
CA ARG A 139 -6.84 -11.33 14.25
C ARG A 139 -5.80 -10.36 13.77
N LEU A 140 -4.80 -10.09 14.61
CA LEU A 140 -3.55 -9.51 14.15
C LEU A 140 -2.72 -10.62 13.52
N VAL A 141 -2.32 -10.44 12.27
CA VAL A 141 -1.49 -11.40 11.54
C VAL A 141 -0.20 -10.76 11.08
N ARG A 142 0.83 -11.59 10.88
CA ARG A 142 2.07 -11.22 10.20
C ARG A 142 2.16 -11.99 8.89
N TYR A 143 2.38 -11.27 7.80
CA TYR A 143 2.54 -11.86 6.47
C TYR A 143 3.99 -12.24 6.19
N ALA A 144 4.16 -13.27 5.35
CA ALA A 144 5.45 -13.58 4.75
C ALA A 144 5.88 -12.46 3.78
N PHE A 145 4.91 -11.88 3.08
CA PHE A 145 5.01 -10.74 2.16
C PHE A 145 3.60 -10.20 1.91
N GLY A 146 3.48 -8.94 1.51
CA GLY A 146 2.19 -8.24 1.57
C GLY A 146 1.09 -8.73 0.59
N PRO A 147 -0.18 -8.38 0.88
CA PRO A 147 -1.38 -8.85 0.19
C PRO A 147 -1.84 -8.04 -1.04
N LEU A 148 -0.99 -7.17 -1.56
CA LEU A 148 -1.21 -6.09 -2.55
C LEU A 148 -2.15 -5.01 -2.03
N ASP A 149 -2.38 -4.00 -2.87
CA ASP A 149 -3.19 -2.79 -2.62
C ASP A 149 -2.61 -1.75 -1.67
N THR A 150 -3.21 -0.56 -1.73
CA THR A 150 -2.87 0.63 -0.96
C THR A 150 -4.10 1.32 -0.36
N ALA A 151 -5.27 0.67 -0.44
CA ALA A 151 -6.55 1.27 -0.07
C ALA A 151 -6.62 1.70 1.40
N ALA A 152 -6.04 0.92 2.32
CA ALA A 152 -5.79 1.38 3.68
C ALA A 152 -4.63 0.67 4.37
N TYR A 153 -3.77 1.46 5.04
CA TYR A 153 -2.73 0.94 5.91
C TYR A 153 -2.30 1.97 6.96
N LEU A 154 -1.73 1.47 8.06
CA LEU A 154 -1.00 2.24 9.05
C LEU A 154 0.50 2.08 8.81
N VAL A 155 1.24 3.19 8.93
CA VAL A 155 2.70 3.20 8.87
C VAL A 155 3.26 4.05 10.01
N SER A 156 4.24 3.50 10.74
CA SER A 156 4.98 4.24 11.76
C SER A 156 5.96 5.22 11.11
N ARG A 157 6.48 6.19 11.87
CA ARG A 157 7.57 7.05 11.39
C ARG A 157 8.78 6.25 10.88
N ARG A 158 9.20 5.22 11.63
CA ARG A 158 10.32 4.34 11.27
C ARG A 158 10.00 3.49 10.03
N GLY A 159 8.76 3.00 9.92
CA GLY A 159 8.28 2.29 8.74
C GLY A 159 8.32 3.17 7.50
N ALA A 160 7.82 4.41 7.62
CA ALA A 160 7.78 5.39 6.55
C ALA A 160 9.18 5.75 6.04
N GLU A 161 10.15 5.93 6.94
CA GLU A 161 11.56 6.14 6.58
C GLU A 161 12.14 4.98 5.76
N ARG A 162 12.00 3.75 6.27
CA ARG A 162 12.55 2.55 5.61
C ARG A 162 11.87 2.24 4.29
N LEU A 163 10.55 2.38 4.23
CA LEU A 163 9.78 2.20 2.99
C LEU A 163 10.12 3.29 1.97
N ALA A 164 10.22 4.55 2.39
CA ALA A 164 10.60 5.64 1.48
C ALA A 164 12.01 5.43 0.90
N ALA A 165 12.98 5.00 1.72
CA ALA A 165 14.33 4.72 1.25
C ALA A 165 14.37 3.64 0.14
N TYR A 166 13.53 2.61 0.26
CA TYR A 166 13.40 1.56 -0.76
C TYR A 166 12.60 2.02 -1.98
N CYS A 167 11.46 2.68 -1.77
CA CYS A 167 10.49 3.02 -2.81
C CYS A 167 10.86 4.25 -3.63
N THR A 168 11.83 5.06 -3.20
CA THR A 168 12.33 6.21 -3.98
C THR A 168 13.01 5.79 -5.28
N GLN A 169 13.53 4.56 -5.38
CA GLN A 169 14.01 3.98 -6.65
C GLN A 169 12.92 3.07 -7.25
N LEU A 170 11.97 3.69 -7.94
CA LEU A 170 10.76 3.06 -8.42
C LEU A 170 10.99 2.29 -9.73
N PHE A 171 10.53 1.04 -9.78
CA PHE A 171 10.60 0.20 -10.98
C PHE A 171 9.34 -0.68 -11.17
N THR A 172 8.36 -0.56 -10.28
CA THR A 172 7.08 -1.28 -10.32
C THR A 172 6.08 -0.48 -9.47
N PRO A 173 4.76 -0.68 -9.63
CA PRO A 173 3.76 -0.01 -8.78
C PRO A 173 4.07 -0.07 -7.28
N LEU A 174 3.69 0.97 -6.55
CA LEU A 174 4.09 1.15 -5.16
C LEU A 174 3.58 0.02 -4.25
N ASP A 175 2.36 -0.46 -4.46
CA ASP A 175 1.80 -1.58 -3.71
C ASP A 175 2.68 -2.84 -3.80
N LEU A 176 3.16 -3.14 -5.00
CA LEU A 176 4.13 -4.20 -5.25
C LEU A 176 5.48 -3.93 -4.61
N MET A 177 5.92 -2.68 -4.47
CA MET A 177 7.17 -2.32 -3.78
C MET A 177 7.03 -2.56 -2.26
N MET A 178 5.97 -2.03 -1.66
CA MET A 178 5.69 -2.07 -0.20
C MET A 178 5.51 -3.47 0.35
N ASP A 179 5.09 -4.41 -0.49
CA ASP A 179 4.83 -5.78 -0.09
C ASP A 179 6.05 -6.68 -0.07
N ARG A 180 7.18 -6.19 -0.62
CA ARG A 180 8.43 -6.95 -0.76
C ARG A 180 9.24 -6.85 0.51
N SER A 181 8.66 -7.26 1.64
CA SER A 181 9.34 -7.31 2.95
C SER A 181 10.66 -8.06 2.92
N TYR A 182 10.82 -9.02 2.02
CA TYR A 182 12.07 -9.75 1.78
C TYR A 182 13.16 -8.94 1.05
N ASP A 183 12.84 -7.77 0.50
CA ASP A 183 13.79 -6.85 -0.11
C ASP A 183 14.10 -5.66 0.81
N HIS A 184 13.08 -5.03 1.43
CA HIS A 184 13.27 -3.84 2.29
C HIS A 184 13.34 -4.16 3.79
N GLY A 185 13.02 -5.38 4.20
CA GLY A 185 13.16 -5.87 5.57
C GLY A 185 12.15 -5.29 6.58
N VAL A 186 11.12 -4.57 6.14
CA VAL A 186 10.04 -4.08 7.01
C VAL A 186 8.98 -5.19 7.10
N PRO A 187 8.71 -5.78 8.27
CA PRO A 187 7.66 -6.77 8.42
C PRO A 187 6.29 -6.19 8.07
N VAL A 188 5.46 -6.97 7.37
CA VAL A 188 4.09 -6.56 7.03
C VAL A 188 3.14 -7.27 7.97
N TYR A 189 2.42 -6.49 8.78
CA TYR A 189 1.32 -6.98 9.59
C TYR A 189 -0.01 -6.72 8.86
N GLY A 190 -1.08 -7.36 9.29
CA GLY A 190 -2.43 -6.96 8.92
C GLY A 190 -3.48 -7.42 9.91
N VAL A 191 -4.71 -6.98 9.65
CA VAL A 191 -5.89 -7.39 10.42
C VAL A 191 -6.76 -8.31 9.56
N MET A 192 -7.23 -9.42 10.15
CA MET A 192 -8.11 -10.39 9.48
C MET A 192 -9.40 -10.64 10.27
N PRO A 193 -10.59 -10.55 9.66
CA PRO A 193 -10.83 -10.07 8.28
C PRO A 193 -10.38 -8.61 8.12
N TYR A 194 -10.08 -8.18 6.89
CA TYR A 194 -9.71 -6.80 6.62
C TYR A 194 -10.87 -5.86 6.99
N PRO A 195 -10.65 -4.83 7.83
CA PRO A 195 -11.68 -3.85 8.16
C PRO A 195 -11.89 -2.83 7.03
N VAL A 196 -11.08 -2.86 5.97
CA VAL A 196 -11.22 -1.97 4.82
C VAL A 196 -11.14 -2.76 3.51
N HIS A 197 -11.98 -2.39 2.55
CA HIS A 197 -11.96 -2.93 1.20
C HIS A 197 -11.97 -1.81 0.17
N ALA A 198 -11.32 -2.04 -0.98
CA ALA A 198 -11.38 -1.11 -2.10
C ALA A 198 -12.63 -1.35 -2.94
N GLU A 199 -13.42 -0.31 -3.19
CA GLU A 199 -14.53 -0.33 -4.13
C GLU A 199 -14.02 -0.04 -5.55
N PHE A 200 -13.55 -1.10 -6.22
CA PHE A 200 -12.97 -0.98 -7.54
C PHE A 200 -14.04 -0.96 -8.63
N CYS A 201 -14.10 0.11 -9.42
CA CYS A 201 -15.00 0.22 -10.57
C CYS A 201 -14.21 0.39 -11.88
N MET A 202 -14.56 -0.43 -12.88
CA MET A 202 -13.92 -0.44 -14.21
C MET A 202 -14.80 0.18 -15.29
N ASP A 203 -15.99 0.66 -14.93
CA ASP A 203 -16.88 1.36 -15.84
C ASP A 203 -16.39 2.81 -16.01
N PRO A 204 -15.94 3.23 -17.21
CA PRO A 204 -15.41 4.58 -17.45
C PRO A 204 -16.44 5.70 -17.20
N GLU A 205 -17.73 5.39 -17.23
CA GLU A 205 -18.80 6.36 -16.97
C GLU A 205 -19.12 6.49 -15.47
N HIS A 206 -18.61 5.57 -14.65
CA HIS A 206 -18.85 5.58 -13.21
C HIS A 206 -17.92 6.55 -12.49
N PRO A 207 -18.40 7.32 -11.50
CA PRO A 207 -17.58 8.30 -10.78
C PRO A 207 -16.45 7.67 -9.93
N LEU A 208 -16.53 6.35 -9.67
CA LEU A 208 -15.48 5.56 -9.02
C LEU A 208 -14.49 4.91 -10.00
N PHE A 209 -14.56 5.23 -11.30
CA PHE A 209 -13.63 4.69 -12.29
C PHE A 209 -12.17 4.97 -11.89
N SER A 210 -11.32 3.97 -12.06
CA SER A 210 -9.87 4.11 -11.98
C SER A 210 -9.24 3.58 -13.26
N ASP A 211 -8.37 4.40 -13.85
CA ASP A 211 -7.53 4.00 -15.00
C ASP A 211 -6.26 3.23 -14.55
N ILE A 212 -6.01 3.13 -13.25
CA ILE A 212 -4.89 2.38 -12.71
C ILE A 212 -5.15 0.87 -12.91
N GLY A 213 -4.42 0.27 -13.84
CA GLY A 213 -4.42 -1.18 -14.09
C GLY A 213 -5.06 -1.62 -15.41
N THR A 214 -5.65 -0.70 -16.19
CA THR A 214 -6.28 -0.98 -17.49
C THR A 214 -5.24 -1.11 -18.62
N ARG A 215 -4.42 -2.17 -18.58
CA ARG A 215 -3.39 -2.37 -19.63
C ARG A 215 -2.92 -3.80 -19.85
N GLY A 216 -2.48 -4.07 -21.08
CA GLY A 216 -1.91 -5.34 -21.53
C GLY A 216 -0.68 -5.78 -20.73
N LYS A 217 -0.46 -7.09 -20.67
CA LYS A 217 0.58 -7.73 -19.83
C LYS A 217 2.01 -7.28 -20.14
N PHE A 218 2.29 -6.99 -21.40
CA PHE A 218 3.59 -6.55 -21.90
C PHE A 218 3.41 -5.26 -22.69
N ALA A 219 4.46 -4.43 -22.74
CA ALA A 219 4.52 -3.34 -23.70
C ALA A 219 4.54 -3.88 -25.15
N ASP A 220 3.98 -3.13 -26.08
CA ASP A 220 3.87 -3.55 -27.49
C ASP A 220 5.24 -3.74 -28.15
N ASP A 221 6.23 -2.97 -27.72
CA ASP A 221 7.61 -2.97 -28.18
C ASP A 221 8.56 -3.79 -27.28
N ILE A 222 8.03 -4.70 -26.44
CA ILE A 222 8.88 -5.52 -25.57
C ILE A 222 9.81 -6.43 -26.39
N THR A 223 11.09 -6.46 -26.02
CA THR A 223 12.10 -7.32 -26.65
C THR A 223 12.02 -8.77 -26.15
N LEU A 224 12.57 -9.70 -26.92
CA LEU A 224 12.70 -11.11 -26.49
C LEU A 224 13.56 -11.25 -25.22
N LEU A 225 14.65 -10.48 -25.14
CA LEU A 225 15.53 -10.48 -23.97
C LEU A 225 14.81 -10.00 -22.71
N GLU A 226 14.02 -8.91 -22.80
CA GLU A 226 13.19 -8.44 -21.68
C GLU A 226 12.16 -9.51 -21.29
N ARG A 227 11.50 -10.17 -22.24
CA ARG A 227 10.55 -11.27 -21.93
C ARG A 227 11.21 -12.41 -21.16
N ILE A 228 12.41 -12.82 -21.55
CA ILE A 228 13.20 -13.84 -20.84
C ILE A 228 13.53 -13.34 -19.44
N THR A 229 14.01 -12.10 -19.34
CA THR A 229 14.40 -11.48 -18.06
C THR A 229 13.22 -11.38 -17.09
N VAL A 230 12.02 -11.03 -17.57
CA VAL A 230 10.78 -11.05 -16.77
C VAL A 230 10.48 -12.43 -16.23
N ARG A 231 10.65 -13.49 -17.05
CA ARG A 231 10.44 -14.88 -16.59
C ARG A 231 11.45 -15.25 -15.51
N LEU A 232 12.72 -14.90 -15.68
CA LEU A 232 13.75 -15.11 -14.67
C LEU A 232 13.43 -14.37 -13.36
N HIS A 233 13.04 -13.09 -13.42
CA HIS A 233 12.63 -12.35 -12.23
C HIS A 233 11.41 -12.95 -11.54
N ARG A 234 10.46 -13.52 -12.27
CA ARG A 234 9.32 -14.25 -11.68
C ARG A 234 9.75 -15.51 -10.94
N ILE A 235 10.70 -16.27 -11.49
CA ILE A 235 11.28 -17.45 -10.82
C ILE A 235 12.00 -17.02 -9.54
N VAL A 236 12.91 -16.05 -9.63
CA VAL A 236 13.64 -15.49 -8.47
C VAL A 236 12.66 -14.97 -7.41
N GLY A 237 11.65 -14.21 -7.82
CA GLY A 237 10.61 -13.72 -6.93
C GLY A 237 9.78 -14.83 -6.29
N SER A 238 9.54 -15.95 -7.00
CA SER A 238 8.88 -17.12 -6.44
C SER A 238 9.72 -17.78 -5.35
N VAL A 239 11.02 -17.97 -5.60
CA VAL A 239 11.96 -18.51 -4.62
C VAL A 239 11.99 -17.62 -3.37
N LYS A 240 12.14 -16.30 -3.54
CA LYS A 240 12.10 -15.33 -2.42
C LYS A 240 10.82 -15.47 -1.59
N ARG A 241 9.64 -15.49 -2.23
CA ARG A 241 8.36 -15.65 -1.53
C ARG A 241 8.24 -16.98 -0.79
N GLN A 242 8.72 -18.08 -1.37
CA GLN A 242 8.74 -19.39 -0.70
C GLN A 242 9.67 -19.41 0.51
N LEU A 243 10.86 -18.82 0.39
CA LEU A 243 11.79 -18.66 1.51
C LEU A 243 11.18 -17.79 2.61
N SER A 244 10.53 -16.67 2.28
CA SER A 244 9.83 -15.84 3.25
C SER A 244 8.72 -16.59 3.98
N ALA A 245 7.94 -17.40 3.25
CA ALA A 245 6.89 -18.23 3.85
C ALA A 245 7.48 -19.30 4.79
N LEU A 246 8.64 -19.86 4.44
CA LEU A 246 9.36 -20.80 5.30
C LEU A 246 9.89 -20.10 6.56
N MET A 247 10.56 -18.96 6.40
CA MET A 247 11.10 -18.17 7.51
C MET A 247 10.00 -17.72 8.48
N LEU A 248 8.82 -17.34 7.98
CA LEU A 248 7.69 -16.97 8.82
C LEU A 248 7.26 -18.10 9.78
N ARG A 249 7.37 -19.37 9.35
CA ARG A 249 7.02 -20.54 10.17
C ARG A 249 8.01 -20.80 11.30
N PHE A 250 9.28 -20.43 11.11
CA PHE A 250 10.35 -20.69 12.08
C PHE A 250 10.79 -19.46 12.88
N SER A 251 10.28 -18.27 12.54
CA SER A 251 10.58 -17.06 13.28
C SER A 251 9.86 -17.09 14.63
N SER A 252 10.65 -17.13 15.71
CA SER A 252 10.19 -16.95 17.09
C SER A 252 9.94 -15.49 17.46
N ALA A 253 10.29 -14.55 16.58
CA ALA A 253 10.04 -13.13 16.79
C ALA A 253 8.55 -12.81 16.47
N PRO A 254 7.86 -12.05 17.33
CA PRO A 254 6.52 -11.54 17.05
C PRO A 254 6.45 -10.83 15.69
#